data_AF-A0A943MCY5-F1
#
_entry.id   AF-A0A943MCY5-F1
#
_cell.length_a   1.000
_cell.length_b   1.000
_cell.length_c   1.000
_cell.angle_alpha   90.00
_cell.angle_beta   90.00
_cell.angle_gamma   90.00
#
_symmetry.space_group_name_H-M   'P 1'
#
loop_
_entity.id
_entity.type
_entity.pdbx_description
1 polymer ?
#
loop_
_entity_poly.entity_id
_entity_poly.type
_entity_poly.pdbx_seq_one_letter_code
_entity_poly.pdbx_strand_id
1 'polypeptide(L)' 'LRLAACARHFVDMFAQVPVIAVSMGEPGVFTRAFAAKFGSAATFSSLGEDSAPGQIGLDVLVAFDKATGCLSTH' A
#
# COMPACT_ATOMS: atom_id res chain seq x y z
N LEU A 1 6.25 -1.41 -10.32
CA LEU A 1 6.71 -0.01 -10.30
C LEU A 1 5.73 1.01 -10.90
N ARG A 2 5.28 0.91 -12.17
CA ARG A 2 4.43 1.95 -12.83
C ARG A 2 3.33 2.57 -11.95
N LEU A 3 2.50 1.74 -11.30
CA LEU A 3 1.43 2.24 -10.42
C LEU A 3 1.94 3.16 -9.30
N ALA A 4 3.06 2.84 -8.65
CA ALA A 4 3.59 3.67 -7.56
C ALA A 4 4.06 5.05 -8.07
N ALA A 5 4.68 5.12 -9.26
CA ALA A 5 5.05 6.39 -9.87
C ALA A 5 3.81 7.22 -10.25
N CYS A 6 2.80 6.60 -10.87
CA CYS A 6 1.54 7.27 -11.22
C CYS A 6 0.75 7.72 -9.99
N ALA A 7 0.68 6.90 -8.94
CA ALA A 7 0.00 7.22 -7.69
C ALA A 7 0.68 8.38 -6.96
N ARG A 8 2.02 8.36 -6.84
CA ARG A 8 2.77 9.48 -6.25
C ARG A 8 2.54 10.76 -7.03
N HIS A 9 2.66 10.73 -8.36
CA HIS A 9 2.42 11.91 -9.21
C HIS A 9 0.97 12.43 -9.14
N PHE A 10 -0.01 11.54 -9.04
CA PHE A 10 -1.41 11.94 -8.88
C PHE A 10 -1.65 12.60 -7.52
N VAL A 11 -1.02 12.10 -6.45
CA VAL A 11 -1.07 12.67 -5.10
C VAL A 11 -0.23 13.96 -4.98
N ASP A 12 0.86 14.08 -5.75
CA ASP A 12 1.69 15.30 -5.85
C ASP A 12 0.94 16.46 -6.50
N MET A 13 0.15 16.19 -7.55
CA MET A 13 -0.32 17.22 -8.49
C MET A 13 -1.83 17.43 -8.57
N PHE A 14 -2.65 16.42 -8.23
CA PHE A 14 -4.08 16.42 -8.60
C PHE A 14 -5.05 15.99 -7.48
N ALA A 15 -4.59 15.26 -6.46
CA ALA A 15 -5.45 14.70 -5.43
C ALA A 15 -6.00 15.76 -4.46
N GLN A 16 -7.31 15.99 -4.50
CA GLN A 16 -8.04 16.85 -3.55
C GLN A 16 -8.59 16.09 -2.34
N VAL A 17 -8.46 14.76 -2.33
CA VAL A 17 -8.96 13.83 -1.30
C VAL A 17 -7.93 12.70 -1.09
N PRO A 18 -7.94 11.99 0.06
CA PRO A 18 -7.09 10.82 0.27
C PRO A 18 -7.28 9.75 -0.80
N VAL A 19 -6.18 9.25 -1.37
CA VAL A 19 -6.17 8.23 -2.42
C VAL A 19 -5.69 6.90 -1.85
N ILE A 20 -6.30 5.79 -2.27
CA ILE A 20 -5.77 4.44 -2.06
C ILE A 20 -5.39 3.86 -3.43
N ALA A 21 -4.15 3.42 -3.58
CA ALA A 21 -3.62 2.88 -4.85
C ALA A 21 -2.95 1.53 -4.61
N VAL A 22 -3.50 0.47 -5.19
CA VAL A 22 -3.05 -0.92 -5.00
C VAL A 22 -2.95 -1.65 -6.34
N SER A 23 -1.89 -2.45 -6.49
CA SER A 23 -1.78 -3.45 -7.54
C SER A 23 -2.18 -4.80 -6.94
N MET A 24 -3.09 -5.52 -7.59
CA MET A 24 -3.50 -6.85 -7.16
C MET A 24 -2.53 -7.94 -7.64
N GLY A 25 -2.65 -9.13 -7.06
CA GLY A 25 -1.80 -10.29 -7.34
C GLY A 25 -0.43 -10.22 -6.66
N GLU A 26 0.29 -11.34 -6.67
CA GLU A 26 1.64 -11.48 -6.09
C GLU A 26 2.63 -10.38 -6.57
N PRO A 27 2.72 -10.01 -7.87
CA PRO A 27 3.60 -8.92 -8.31
C PRO A 27 3.21 -7.53 -7.77
N GLY A 28 2.00 -7.40 -7.22
CA GLY A 28 1.45 -6.17 -6.64
C GLY A 28 1.68 -6.03 -5.13
N VAL A 29 2.11 -7.08 -4.42
CA VAL A 29 2.24 -7.13 -2.95
C VAL A 29 3.04 -5.95 -2.38
N PHE A 30 4.11 -5.51 -3.06
CA PHE A 30 4.91 -4.36 -2.62
C PHE A 30 4.09 -3.06 -2.50
N THR A 31 3.02 -2.90 -3.29
CA THR A 31 2.13 -1.72 -3.20
C THR A 31 1.35 -1.70 -1.89
N ARG A 32 1.05 -2.87 -1.29
CA ARG A 32 0.40 -2.94 0.03
C ARG A 32 1.39 -2.65 1.15
N ALA A 33 2.63 -3.13 1.03
CA ALA A 33 3.67 -2.99 2.06
C ALA A 33 4.28 -1.57 2.14
N PHE A 34 4.44 -0.88 1.01
CA PHE A 34 5.10 0.44 0.93
C PHE A 34 4.11 1.58 0.66
N ALA A 35 2.81 1.38 0.93
CA ALA A 35 1.70 2.24 0.50
C ALA A 35 1.94 3.76 0.69
N ALA A 36 2.32 4.18 1.90
CA ALA A 36 2.54 5.58 2.23
C ALA A 36 3.68 6.22 1.43
N LYS A 37 4.75 5.47 1.10
CA LYS A 37 5.93 6.02 0.40
C LYS A 37 5.67 6.44 -1.04
N PHE A 38 4.56 5.99 -1.64
CA PHE A 38 4.07 6.48 -2.93
C PHE A 38 2.73 7.22 -2.84
N GLY A 39 2.33 7.67 -1.65
CA GLY A 39 1.17 8.54 -1.45
C GLY A 39 -0.17 7.84 -1.26
N SER A 40 -0.23 6.50 -1.18
CA SER A 40 -1.46 5.80 -0.83
C SER A 40 -1.73 6.00 0.67
N ALA A 41 -2.84 6.68 0.99
CA ALA A 41 -3.20 7.10 2.34
C ALA A 41 -3.62 5.94 3.26
N ALA A 42 -3.91 4.77 2.69
CA ALA A 42 -4.16 3.53 3.41
C ALA A 42 -3.68 2.32 2.58
N THR A 43 -3.80 1.13 3.18
CA THR A 43 -3.51 -0.17 2.57
C THR A 43 -4.50 -1.22 3.07
N PHE A 44 -4.60 -2.36 2.38
CA PHE A 44 -5.50 -3.46 2.71
C PHE A 44 -4.71 -4.75 2.98
N SER A 45 -4.72 -5.21 4.23
CA SER A 45 -4.33 -6.56 4.66
C SER A 45 -5.51 -7.55 4.59
N SER A 46 -5.26 -8.82 4.89
CA SER A 46 -6.28 -9.82 5.23
C SER A 46 -6.25 -10.16 6.73
N LEU A 47 -7.37 -10.67 7.25
CA LEU A 47 -7.55 -11.08 8.65
C LEU A 47 -8.37 -12.37 8.65
N GLY A 48 -7.68 -13.51 8.49
CA GLY A 48 -8.29 -14.74 8.00
C GLY A 48 -8.21 -14.80 6.48
N GLU A 49 -9.33 -15.07 5.81
CA GLU A 49 -9.42 -15.23 4.35
C GLU A 49 -9.03 -13.96 3.56
N ASP A 50 -8.40 -14.16 2.39
CA ASP A 50 -8.11 -13.11 1.42
C ASP A 50 -9.38 -12.72 0.64
N SER A 51 -9.72 -11.44 0.64
CA SER A 51 -10.78 -10.84 -0.19
C SER A 51 -10.31 -10.34 -1.56
N ALA A 52 -8.99 -10.24 -1.78
CA ALA A 52 -8.39 -9.86 -3.06
C ALA A 52 -6.98 -10.47 -3.21
N PRO A 53 -6.62 -11.00 -4.40
CA PRO A 53 -5.37 -11.74 -4.58
C PRO A 53 -4.13 -10.88 -4.28
N GLY A 54 -3.12 -11.52 -3.67
CA GLY A 54 -1.90 -10.85 -3.23
C GLY A 54 -2.14 -9.89 -2.07
N GLN A 55 -3.05 -10.21 -1.14
CA GLN A 55 -3.12 -9.58 0.17
C GLN A 55 -1.93 -9.99 1.05
N ILE A 56 -1.78 -9.30 2.19
CA ILE A 56 -0.77 -9.60 3.20
C ILE A 56 -1.55 -9.79 4.50
N GLY A 57 -1.34 -10.89 5.21
CA GLY A 57 -1.96 -11.11 6.52
C GLY A 57 -1.58 -10.01 7.52
N LEU A 58 -2.54 -9.55 8.32
CA LEU A 58 -2.39 -8.39 9.20
C LEU A 58 -1.13 -8.44 10.07
N ASP A 59 -0.86 -9.56 10.73
CA ASP A 59 0.31 -9.71 11.62
C ASP A 59 1.64 -9.57 10.87
N VAL A 60 1.71 -10.07 9.64
CA VAL A 60 2.90 -9.95 8.77
C VAL A 60 3.10 -8.50 8.34
N LEU A 61 2.02 -7.80 7.98
CA LEU A 61 2.09 -6.38 7.59
C LEU A 61 2.45 -5.47 8.77
N VAL A 62 1.92 -5.76 9.97
CA VAL A 62 2.25 -5.05 11.21
C VAL A 62 3.69 -5.32 11.66
N ALA A 63 4.19 -6.55 11.51
CA ALA A 63 5.60 -6.87 11.76
C ALA A 63 6.53 -6.18 10.76
N PHE A 64 6.15 -6.13 9.48
CA PHE A 64 6.89 -5.42 8.44
C PHE A 64 6.96 -3.91 8.71
N ASP A 65 5.85 -3.25 9.05
CA ASP A 65 5.88 -1.81 9.35
C ASP A 65 6.68 -1.50 10.62
N LYS A 66 6.54 -2.29 11.69
CA LYS A 66 7.38 -2.18 12.91
C LYS A 66 8.88 -2.28 12.62
N ALA A 67 9.28 -3.04 11.59
CA ALA A 67 10.68 -3.20 11.20
C ALA A 67 11.19 -2.13 10.23
N THR A 68 10.31 -1.31 9.62
CA THR A 68 10.67 -0.47 8.45
C THR A 68 10.08 0.94 8.42
N GLY A 69 9.09 1.25 9.25
CA GLY A 69 8.32 2.51 9.21
C GLY A 69 7.68 2.80 7.84
N CYS A 70 7.36 1.77 7.06
CA CYS A 70 7.00 1.93 5.64
C CYS A 70 5.55 2.39 5.38
N LEU A 71 4.63 2.13 6.30
CA LEU A 71 3.26 2.66 6.27
C LEU A 71 3.13 4.00 7.01
N SER A 72 4.11 4.36 7.85
CA SER A 72 4.17 5.68 8.48
C SER A 72 4.53 6.77 7.46
N THR A 73 3.74 7.84 7.42
CA THR A 73 4.15 9.15 6.88
C THR A 73 4.92 9.92 7.95
N HIS A 74 6.15 10.32 7.63
CA HIS A 74 6.88 11.36 8.36
C HIS A 74 6.62 12.72 7.69
#